data_AF-S8E3A0-F1
#
_entry.id   AF-S8E3A0-F1
#
_cell.length_a   1.000
_cell.length_b   1.000
_cell.length_c   1.000
_cell.angle_alpha   90.00
_cell.angle_beta   90.00
_cell.angle_gamma   90.00
#
_symmetry.space_group_name_H-M   'P 1'
#
loop_
_entity.id
_entity.type
_entity.pdbx_description
1 polymer ?
#
loop_
_entity_poly.entity_id
_entity_poly.type
_entity_poly.pdbx_seq_one_letter_code
_entity_poly.pdbx_strand_id
1 'polypeptide(L)'
;CSLTCFKKHKEIPCLKPEPVDESEVLKQNQLLSIGKYVSKNVYPVLFFVVKRICLIDSVAASSEEIRDAVKNEKLQTLICSIDSSADPETELERAMEGDESFRLFTQKVICL
;
A
#
# COMPACT_ATOMS: atom_id res chain seq x y z
N CYS A 1 -35.30 13.52 36.77
CA CYS A 1 -36.30 13.66 35.70
C CYS A 1 -37.26 14.80 36.02
N SER A 2 -37.34 15.84 35.19
CA SER A 2 -38.26 16.99 35.34
C SER A 2 -39.60 16.72 34.65
N LEU A 3 -40.61 17.59 34.86
CA LEU A 3 -41.93 17.49 34.21
C LEU A 3 -41.88 17.59 32.68
N THR A 4 -40.80 18.16 32.13
CA THR A 4 -40.50 18.16 30.70
C THR A 4 -40.06 16.80 30.16
N CYS A 5 -39.61 15.86 31.00
CA CYS A 5 -39.29 14.47 30.59
C CYS A 5 -40.56 13.63 30.38
N PHE A 6 -41.62 13.85 31.17
CA PHE A 6 -42.82 13.01 31.17
C PHE A 6 -43.56 12.96 29.84
N LYS A 7 -43.54 14.05 29.05
CA LYS A 7 -44.21 14.10 27.74
C LYS A 7 -43.47 13.29 26.67
N LYS A 8 -42.14 13.18 26.77
CA LYS A 8 -41.31 12.40 25.83
C LYS A 8 -41.24 10.91 26.18
N HIS A 9 -41.41 10.54 27.45
CA HIS A 9 -41.44 9.14 27.88
C HIS A 9 -42.70 8.38 27.45
N LYS A 10 -43.79 9.08 27.13
CA LYS A 10 -45.06 8.47 26.70
C LYS A 10 -45.05 8.06 25.22
N GLU A 11 -44.26 8.74 24.40
CA GLU A 11 -44.07 8.40 22.98
C GLU A 11 -42.85 7.49 22.76
N ILE A 12 -41.83 7.56 23.62
CA ILE A 12 -40.67 6.66 23.58
C ILE A 12 -40.35 6.21 25.03
N PRO A 13 -40.71 4.96 25.42
CA PRO A 13 -40.32 4.42 26.71
C PRO A 13 -38.80 4.46 26.82
N CYS A 14 -38.28 5.00 27.92
CA CYS A 14 -36.84 4.92 28.16
C CYS A 14 -36.49 3.48 28.53
N LEU A 15 -35.82 2.79 27.62
CA LEU A 15 -35.16 1.52 27.91
C LEU A 15 -34.06 1.79 28.93
N LYS A 16 -34.17 1.13 30.08
CA LYS A 16 -33.12 1.06 31.10
C LYS A 16 -31.86 0.51 30.42
N PRO A 17 -30.70 1.18 30.45
CA PRO A 17 -29.49 0.62 29.88
C PRO A 17 -29.16 -0.68 30.62
N GLU A 18 -28.99 -1.77 29.88
CA GLU A 18 -28.42 -2.98 30.46
C GLU A 18 -26.97 -2.71 30.89
N PRO A 19 -26.50 -3.32 32.00
CA PRO A 19 -25.13 -3.15 32.44
C PRO A 19 -24.18 -3.63 31.34
N VAL A 20 -23.41 -2.70 30.79
CA VAL A 20 -22.39 -3.00 29.78
C VAL A 20 -21.34 -3.90 30.43
N ASP A 21 -21.23 -5.12 29.93
CA ASP A 21 -20.15 -6.05 30.26
C ASP A 21 -18.81 -5.40 29.87
N GLU A 22 -17.95 -5.20 30.87
CA GLU A 22 -16.62 -4.58 30.76
C GLU A 22 -15.70 -5.33 29.77
N SER A 23 -16.06 -6.56 29.37
CA SER A 23 -15.32 -7.38 28.41
C SER A 23 -15.38 -6.88 26.95
N GLU A 24 -16.47 -6.20 26.56
CA GLU A 24 -16.65 -5.70 25.18
C GLU A 24 -15.96 -4.34 24.95
N VAL A 25 -15.88 -3.51 25.99
CA VAL A 25 -15.20 -2.20 25.96
C VAL A 25 -13.68 -2.39 25.76
N LEU A 26 -13.11 -3.45 26.33
CA LEU A 26 -11.67 -3.75 26.19
C LEU A 26 -11.31 -4.12 24.74
N LYS A 27 -12.17 -4.89 24.05
CA LYS A 27 -11.96 -5.27 22.63
C LYS A 27 -12.08 -4.06 21.70
N GLN A 28 -13.07 -3.19 21.95
CA GLN A 28 -13.28 -1.96 21.16
C GLN A 28 -12.07 -1.01 21.29
N ASN A 29 -11.52 -0.87 22.50
CA ASN A 29 -10.37 -0.01 22.77
C ASN A 29 -9.04 -0.58 22.23
N GLN A 30 -8.88 -1.90 22.21
CA GLN A 30 -7.73 -2.55 21.56
C GLN A 30 -7.75 -2.39 20.04
N LEU A 31 -8.92 -2.52 19.39
CA LEU A 31 -9.09 -2.23 17.95
C LEU A 31 -8.79 -0.78 17.60
N LEU A 32 -9.24 0.17 18.43
CA LEU A 32 -8.93 1.60 18.28
C LEU A 32 -7.44 1.92 18.49
N SER A 33 -6.76 1.17 19.37
CA SER A 33 -5.32 1.29 19.61
C SER A 33 -4.50 0.79 18.42
N ILE A 34 -4.90 -0.34 17.82
CA ILE A 34 -4.27 -0.88 16.60
C ILE A 34 -4.50 0.08 15.42
N GLY A 35 -5.73 0.59 15.24
CA GLY A 35 -6.05 1.53 14.16
C GLY A 35 -5.27 2.85 14.23
N LYS A 36 -4.95 3.35 15.43
CA LYS A 36 -4.14 4.56 15.60
C LYS A 36 -2.65 4.33 15.37
N TYR A 37 -2.12 3.15 15.70
CA TYR A 37 -0.72 2.79 15.46
C TYR A 37 -0.41 2.62 13.96
N VAL A 38 -1.39 2.14 13.20
CA VAL A 38 -1.33 2.05 11.72
C VAL A 38 -1.37 3.44 11.06
N SER A 39 -1.85 4.48 11.76
CA SER A 39 -2.33 5.71 11.11
C SER A 39 -1.27 6.73 10.66
N LYS A 40 0.02 6.64 11.05
CA LYS A 40 1.02 7.67 10.68
C LYS A 40 2.17 7.20 9.81
N ASN A 41 2.61 5.95 9.97
CA ASN A 41 3.73 5.40 9.18
C ASN A 41 3.29 4.34 8.14
N VAL A 42 2.08 3.78 8.26
CA VAL A 42 1.60 2.77 7.30
C VAL A 42 0.91 3.40 6.11
N TYR A 43 0.20 4.53 6.29
CA TYR A 43 -0.46 5.23 5.17
C TYR A 43 0.50 5.67 4.05
N PRO A 44 1.65 6.30 4.34
CA PRO A 44 2.60 6.65 3.29
C PRO A 44 3.13 5.41 2.57
N VAL A 45 3.59 4.41 3.32
CA VAL A 45 4.17 3.17 2.77
C VAL A 45 3.14 2.41 1.92
N LEU A 46 1.92 2.24 2.43
CA LEU A 46 0.85 1.55 1.71
C LEU A 46 0.44 2.32 0.45
N PHE A 47 0.39 3.66 0.51
CA PHE A 47 0.13 4.49 -0.66
C PHE A 47 1.22 4.33 -1.73
N PHE A 48 2.50 4.30 -1.34
CA PHE A 48 3.60 4.04 -2.27
C PHE A 48 3.54 2.63 -2.87
N VAL A 49 3.26 1.61 -2.06
CA VAL A 49 3.16 0.22 -2.52
C VAL A 49 1.98 0.07 -3.50
N VAL A 50 0.79 0.55 -3.14
CA VAL A 50 -0.40 0.49 -4.01
C VAL A 50 -0.17 1.26 -5.31
N LYS A 51 0.42 2.47 -5.24
CA LYS A 51 0.73 3.25 -6.43
C LYS A 51 1.74 2.53 -7.34
N ARG A 52 2.75 1.86 -6.79
CA ARG A 52 3.71 1.07 -7.57
C ARG A 52 3.07 -0.17 -8.19
N ILE A 53 2.20 -0.87 -7.47
CA ILE A 53 1.47 -2.03 -7.99
C ILE A 53 0.58 -1.61 -9.16
N CYS A 54 -0.26 -0.57 -8.98
CA CYS A 54 -1.13 -0.09 -10.06
C CYS A 54 -0.36 0.39 -11.29
N LEU A 55 0.83 0.97 -11.09
CA LEU A 55 1.70 1.37 -12.21
C LEU A 55 2.20 0.13 -12.96
N ILE A 56 2.71 -0.89 -12.26
CA ILE A 56 3.19 -2.13 -12.87
C ILE A 56 2.06 -2.81 -13.67
N ASP A 57 0.85 -2.87 -13.11
CA ASP A 57 -0.31 -3.45 -13.78
C ASP A 57 -0.67 -2.68 -15.07
N SER A 58 -0.62 -1.34 -15.02
CA SER A 58 -0.86 -0.49 -16.20
C SER A 58 0.22 -0.66 -17.27
N VAL A 59 1.49 -0.81 -16.88
CA VAL A 59 2.60 -1.03 -17.82
C VAL A 59 2.50 -2.42 -18.44
N ALA A 60 2.21 -3.44 -17.63
CA ALA A 60 2.02 -4.81 -18.10
C ALA A 60 0.79 -4.95 -19.03
N ALA A 61 -0.25 -4.13 -18.84
CA ALA A 61 -1.44 -4.10 -19.69
C ALA A 61 -1.22 -3.33 -21.00
N SER A 62 -0.32 -2.34 -21.02
CA SER A 62 -0.14 -1.43 -22.17
C SER A 62 1.01 -1.81 -23.10
N SER A 63 1.98 -2.62 -22.65
CA SER A 63 3.13 -3.01 -23.47
C SER A 63 3.50 -4.48 -23.31
N GLU A 64 3.21 -5.27 -24.35
CA GLU A 64 3.63 -6.67 -24.44
C GLU A 64 5.14 -6.82 -24.49
N GLU A 65 5.84 -5.92 -25.18
CA GLU A 65 7.29 -5.93 -25.29
C GLU A 65 7.98 -5.68 -23.94
N ILE A 66 7.45 -4.77 -23.12
CA ILE A 66 7.99 -4.54 -21.76
C ILE A 66 7.69 -5.75 -20.88
N ARG A 67 6.47 -6.29 -20.96
CA ARG A 67 6.08 -7.49 -20.20
C ARG A 67 6.98 -8.69 -20.51
N ASP A 68 7.37 -8.88 -21.76
CA ASP A 68 8.27 -9.95 -22.15
C ASP A 68 9.73 -9.65 -21.82
N ALA A 69 10.18 -8.40 -21.94
CA ALA A 69 11.50 -7.98 -21.49
C ALA A 69 11.69 -8.25 -19.98
N VAL A 70 10.68 -7.97 -19.15
CA VAL A 70 10.74 -8.22 -17.70
C VAL A 70 10.85 -9.70 -17.35
N LYS A 71 10.41 -10.63 -18.22
CA LYS A 71 10.58 -12.08 -17.99
C LYS A 71 12.00 -12.58 -18.30
N ASN A 72 12.89 -11.74 -18.84
CA ASN A 72 14.24 -12.13 -19.16
C ASN A 72 15.08 -12.30 -17.88
N GLU A 73 15.50 -13.52 -17.59
CA GLU A 73 16.27 -13.89 -16.38
C GLU A 73 17.60 -13.12 -16.26
N LYS A 74 18.29 -12.90 -17.39
CA LYS A 74 19.55 -12.14 -17.40
C LYS A 74 19.30 -10.69 -17.02
N LEU A 75 18.22 -10.10 -17.55
CA LEU A 75 17.81 -8.75 -17.23
C LEU A 75 17.39 -8.61 -15.76
N GLN A 76 16.60 -9.54 -15.24
CA GLN A 76 16.22 -9.55 -13.82
C GLN A 76 17.45 -9.65 -12.92
N THR A 77 18.39 -10.54 -13.24
CA THR A 77 19.63 -10.70 -12.48
C THR A 77 20.43 -9.40 -12.46
N LEU A 78 20.53 -8.72 -13.60
CA LEU A 78 21.23 -7.44 -13.71
C LEU A 78 20.53 -6.31 -12.93
N ILE A 79 19.20 -6.24 -12.99
CA ILE A 79 18.42 -5.28 -12.20
C ILE A 79 18.64 -5.53 -10.70
N CYS A 80 18.56 -6.78 -10.26
CA CYS A 80 18.79 -7.16 -8.86
C CYS A 80 20.22 -6.85 -8.41
N SER A 81 21.22 -7.05 -9.26
CA SER A 81 22.62 -6.74 -8.93
C SER A 81 22.85 -5.24 -8.77
N ILE A 82 22.21 -4.42 -9.61
CA ILE A 82 22.26 -2.95 -9.49
C ILE A 82 21.57 -2.50 -8.19
N ASP A 83 20.36 -2.98 -7.91
CA ASP A 83 19.57 -2.58 -6.73
C ASP A 83 20.23 -2.99 -5.40
N SER A 84 20.95 -4.12 -5.40
CA SER A 84 21.67 -4.63 -4.23
C SER A 84 23.13 -4.16 -4.14
N SER A 85 23.60 -3.34 -5.08
CA SER A 85 24.99 -2.88 -5.12
C SER A 85 25.29 -1.87 -4.01
N ALA A 86 26.53 -1.88 -3.53
CA ALA A 86 27.05 -0.82 -2.67
C ALA A 86 27.26 0.51 -3.43
N ASP A 87 27.42 0.44 -4.75
CA ASP A 87 27.54 1.58 -5.65
C ASP A 87 26.65 1.36 -6.90
N PRO A 88 25.36 1.70 -6.81
CA PRO A 88 24.40 1.44 -7.88
C PRO A 88 24.59 2.35 -9.10
N GLU A 89 25.18 3.55 -8.96
CA GLU A 89 25.41 4.47 -10.08
C GLU A 89 26.44 3.89 -11.05
N THR A 90 27.58 3.43 -10.55
CA THR A 90 28.62 2.82 -11.38
C THR A 90 28.13 1.52 -12.04
N GLU A 91 27.37 0.70 -11.31
CA GLU A 91 26.79 -0.54 -11.84
C GLU A 91 25.75 -0.28 -12.94
N LEU A 92 24.94 0.78 -12.77
CA LEU A 92 23.99 1.23 -13.78
C LEU A 92 24.70 1.71 -15.05
N GLU A 93 25.76 2.50 -14.91
CA GLU A 93 26.54 3.01 -16.04
C GLU A 93 27.17 1.84 -16.83
N ARG A 94 27.75 0.87 -16.12
CA ARG A 94 28.27 -0.37 -16.71
C ARG A 94 27.18 -1.19 -17.41
N ALA A 95 25.99 -1.28 -16.83
CA ALA A 95 24.86 -2.00 -17.43
C ALA A 95 24.37 -1.33 -18.72
N MET A 96 24.32 0.00 -18.76
CA MET A 96 23.90 0.77 -19.93
C MET A 96 24.90 0.66 -21.10
N GLU A 97 26.19 0.60 -20.80
CA GLU A 97 27.27 0.40 -21.79
C GLU A 97 27.38 -1.06 -22.23
N GLY A 98 27.32 -2.00 -21.29
CA GLY A 98 27.67 -3.41 -21.50
C GLY A 98 26.52 -4.32 -21.94
N ASP A 99 25.26 -3.96 -21.70
CA ASP A 99 24.11 -4.83 -22.02
C ASP A 99 23.03 -4.12 -22.87
N GLU A 100 22.90 -4.56 -24.12
CA GLU A 100 21.91 -4.03 -25.06
C GLU A 100 20.47 -4.31 -24.64
N SER A 101 20.19 -5.46 -24.01
CA SER A 101 18.83 -5.81 -23.58
C SER A 101 18.38 -4.88 -22.44
N PHE A 102 19.30 -4.56 -21.52
CA PHE A 102 19.05 -3.59 -20.45
C PHE A 102 18.83 -2.18 -20.99
N ARG A 103 19.66 -1.73 -21.93
CA ARG A 103 19.49 -0.40 -22.54
C ARG A 103 18.17 -0.28 -23.29
N LEU A 104 17.80 -1.29 -24.09
CA LEU A 104 16.54 -1.31 -24.84
C LEU A 104 15.33 -1.34 -23.90
N PHE A 105 15.39 -2.12 -22.82
CA PHE A 105 14.38 -2.14 -21.78
C PHE A 105 14.20 -0.75 -21.15
N THR A 106 15.29 -0.11 -20.73
CA THR A 106 15.27 1.24 -20.14
C THR A 106 14.68 2.27 -21.10
N GLN A 107 15.06 2.22 -22.39
CA GLN A 107 14.48 3.09 -23.41
C GLN A 107 12.96 2.88 -23.53
N LYS A 108 12.49 1.63 -23.56
CA LYS A 108 11.06 1.32 -23.63
C LYS A 108 10.30 1.85 -22.42
N VAL A 109 10.87 1.71 -21.22
CA VAL A 109 10.26 2.22 -19.98
C VAL A 109 10.21 3.74 -19.95
N ILE A 110 11.24 4.44 -20.44
CA ILE A 110 11.27 5.91 -20.51
C ILE A 110 10.27 6.45 -21.54
N CYS A 111 9.97 5.69 -22.59
CA CYS A 111 9.02 6.06 -23.64
C CYS A 111 7.54 5.79 -23.28
N LEU A 112 7.24 5.35 -22.05
CA LEU A 112 5.87 5.23 -21.52
C LEU A 112 5.32 6.57 -21.04
#